data_AF-A0A7R9KGU7-F1
#
_entry.id   AF-A0A7R9KGU7-F1
#
_cell.length_a   1.000
_cell.length_b   1.000
_cell.length_c   1.000
_cell.angle_alpha   90.00
_cell.angle_beta   90.00
_cell.angle_gamma   90.00
#
_symmetry.space_group_name_H-M   'P 1'
#
loop_
_entity.id
_entity.type
_entity.pdbx_description
1 polymer ?
#
loop_
_entity_poly.entity_id
_entity_poly.type
_entity_poly.pdbx_seq_one_letter_code
_entity_poly.pdbx_strand_id
1 'polypeptide(L)'
;METALILQSSFSETRQVDDSIDIRRNLRLRYPKDPQKENSHEYCVVFEIVKSRKSCDTLGSELERKLEQGSRVCVQCQDAAMRKHLGYRCHGHGVEGKVTRWTALAGNSCHGRWVRREQYTHCPCHATGHPDFIFV
;
A
#
# COMPACT_ATOMS: atom_id res chain seq x y z
N MET A 1 10.76 8.68 -12.04
CA MET A 1 10.77 7.40 -11.28
C MET A 1 9.59 7.42 -10.33
N GLU A 2 8.75 6.39 -10.36
CA GLU A 2 7.57 6.26 -9.50
C GLU A 2 8.00 6.15 -8.02
N THR A 3 7.27 6.81 -7.12
CA THR A 3 7.51 6.76 -5.67
C THR A 3 6.23 6.34 -4.97
N ALA A 4 6.30 5.25 -4.20
CA ALA A 4 5.18 4.81 -3.38
C ALA A 4 5.01 5.71 -2.16
N LEU A 5 3.76 6.01 -1.82
CA LEU A 5 3.40 6.58 -0.53
C LEU A 5 2.79 5.47 0.32
N ILE A 6 3.35 5.27 1.52
CA ILE A 6 2.88 4.25 2.44
C ILE A 6 2.47 4.84 3.78
N LEU A 7 1.46 4.22 4.36
CA LEU A 7 0.97 4.50 5.71
C LEU A 7 0.86 3.18 6.47
N GLN A 8 1.07 3.20 7.79
CA GLN A 8 0.91 2.00 8.62
C GLN A 8 -0.51 1.44 8.48
N SER A 9 -0.62 0.11 8.49
CA SER A 9 -1.90 -0.58 8.31
C SER A 9 -2.94 -0.29 9.39
N SER A 10 -2.53 0.13 10.59
CA SER A 10 -3.43 0.59 11.66
C SER A 10 -4.35 1.75 11.25
N PHE A 11 -3.93 2.56 10.27
CA PHE A 11 -4.75 3.65 9.73
C PHE A 11 -5.74 3.20 8.63
N SER A 12 -5.75 1.91 8.30
CA SER A 12 -6.70 1.33 7.35
C SER A 12 -8.14 1.38 7.86
N GLU A 13 -8.36 1.14 9.16
CA GLU A 13 -9.69 1.07 9.76
C GLU A 13 -10.45 2.40 9.65
N THR A 14 -9.74 3.53 9.69
CA THR A 14 -10.34 4.86 9.49
C THR A 14 -10.94 5.04 8.09
N ARG A 15 -10.58 4.20 7.11
CA ARG A 15 -11.11 4.27 5.75
C ARG A 15 -12.41 3.48 5.56
N GLN A 16 -12.77 2.61 6.50
CA GLN A 16 -14.03 1.86 6.47
C GLN A 16 -15.16 2.79 6.93
N VAL A 17 -15.61 3.66 6.03
CA VAL A 17 -16.82 4.45 6.22
C VAL A 17 -18.02 3.50 6.09
N ASP A 18 -18.93 3.55 7.06
CA ASP A 18 -20.17 2.78 7.03
C ASP A 18 -20.94 3.04 5.72
N ASP A 19 -20.99 2.00 4.87
CA ASP A 19 -21.65 2.02 3.56
C ASP A 19 -23.17 2.30 3.65
N SER A 20 -23.76 2.24 4.84
CA SER A 20 -25.16 2.61 5.08
C SER A 20 -25.36 4.13 5.23
N ILE A 21 -24.32 4.88 5.58
CA ILE A 21 -24.35 6.34 5.82
C ILE A 21 -23.73 7.12 4.65
N ASP A 22 -22.99 6.46 3.75
CA ASP A 22 -22.35 7.11 2.61
C ASP A 22 -23.36 7.53 1.53
N ILE A 23 -23.72 8.82 1.53
CA ILE A 23 -24.56 9.46 0.48
C ILE A 23 -24.00 9.26 -0.95
N ARG A 24 -22.70 8.97 -1.11
CA ARG A 24 -22.06 8.70 -2.40
C ARG A 24 -22.42 7.34 -2.97
N ARG A 25 -23.00 6.43 -2.19
CA ARG A 25 -23.51 5.14 -2.68
C ARG A 25 -24.53 5.31 -3.80
N ASN A 26 -25.44 6.28 -3.65
CA ASN A 26 -26.42 6.63 -4.68
C ASN A 26 -25.79 7.20 -5.96
N LEU A 27 -24.65 7.90 -5.84
CA LEU A 27 -23.86 8.32 -7.01
C LEU A 27 -23.20 7.12 -7.68
N ARG A 28 -22.60 6.20 -6.91
CA ARG A 28 -21.93 4.98 -7.43
C ARG A 28 -22.87 4.08 -8.24
N LEU A 29 -24.14 3.96 -7.85
CA LEU A 29 -25.14 3.16 -8.58
C LEU A 29 -25.47 3.69 -9.98
N ARG A 30 -25.22 4.98 -10.25
CA ARG A 30 -25.47 5.60 -11.56
C ARG A 30 -24.27 5.64 -12.49
N TYR A 31 -23.08 5.25 -12.02
CA TYR A 31 -21.90 5.21 -12.89
C TYR A 31 -21.95 3.97 -13.77
N PRO A 32 -21.60 4.09 -15.07
CA PRO A 32 -21.40 2.94 -15.93
C PRO A 32 -20.41 1.97 -15.27
N LYS A 33 -20.80 0.70 -15.18
CA LYS A 33 -19.94 -0.37 -14.69
C LYS A 33 -18.71 -0.44 -15.59
N ASP A 34 -17.55 -0.18 -15.01
CA ASP A 34 -16.27 -0.35 -15.69
C ASP A 34 -15.83 -1.81 -15.51
N PRO A 35 -15.81 -2.63 -16.57
CA PRO A 35 -15.45 -4.04 -16.46
C PRO A 35 -14.03 -4.25 -15.90
N GLN A 36 -13.11 -3.31 -16.15
CA GLN A 36 -11.76 -3.39 -15.57
C GLN A 36 -11.81 -3.17 -14.06
N LYS A 37 -12.69 -2.28 -13.58
CA LYS A 37 -12.90 -2.09 -12.14
C LYS A 37 -13.52 -3.32 -11.49
N GLU A 38 -14.53 -3.92 -12.10
CA GLU A 38 -15.21 -5.10 -11.55
C GLU A 38 -14.27 -6.32 -11.45
N ASN A 39 -13.29 -6.41 -12.36
CA ASN A 39 -12.26 -7.47 -12.34
C ASN A 39 -11.03 -7.11 -11.49
N SER A 40 -11.00 -5.91 -10.88
CA SER A 40 -9.90 -5.49 -10.03
C SER A 40 -10.25 -5.79 -8.58
N HIS A 41 -9.32 -6.46 -7.91
CA HIS A 41 -9.45 -6.83 -6.51
C HIS A 41 -8.30 -6.25 -5.72
N GLU A 42 -8.55 -5.98 -4.44
CA GLU A 42 -7.47 -5.66 -3.51
C GLU A 42 -6.40 -6.75 -3.54
N TYR A 43 -5.15 -6.32 -3.42
CA TYR A 43 -4.01 -7.22 -3.45
C TYR A 43 -2.92 -6.72 -2.53
N CYS A 44 -2.02 -7.62 -2.16
CA CYS A 44 -0.87 -7.35 -1.33
C CYS A 44 0.40 -7.48 -2.15
N VAL A 45 1.32 -6.53 -2.00
CA VAL A 45 2.64 -6.56 -2.65
C VAL A 45 3.69 -6.74 -1.57
N VAL A 46 4.57 -7.73 -1.76
CA VAL A 46 5.70 -7.97 -0.88
C VAL A 46 6.91 -7.23 -1.42
N PHE A 47 7.49 -6.38 -0.58
CA PHE A 47 8.70 -5.64 -0.90
C PHE A 47 9.83 -6.05 0.03
N GLU A 48 11.04 -6.07 -0.50
CA GLU A 48 12.26 -6.18 0.30
C GLU A 48 12.93 -4.80 0.37
N ILE A 49 13.20 -4.33 1.58
CA ILE A 49 13.84 -3.05 1.81
C ILE A 49 15.31 -3.12 1.36
N VAL A 50 15.65 -2.28 0.40
CA VAL A 50 17.03 -2.15 -0.11
C VAL A 50 17.80 -1.13 0.72
N LYS A 51 17.15 -0.02 1.07
CA LYS A 51 17.77 1.05 1.85
C LYS A 51 16.71 1.95 2.47
N SER A 52 16.97 2.37 3.70
CA SER A 52 16.20 3.41 4.39
C SER A 52 17.09 4.60 4.74
N ARG A 53 16.48 5.77 4.91
CA ARG A 53 17.17 6.93 5.49
C ARG A 53 17.16 6.83 7.02
N LYS A 54 18.17 7.43 7.65
CA LYS A 54 18.26 7.61 9.11
C LYS A 54 17.08 8.36 9.73
N SER A 55 16.32 9.12 8.92
CA SER A 55 15.08 9.75 9.37
C SER A 55 13.98 8.75 9.72
N CYS A 56 14.14 7.47 9.38
CA CYS A 56 13.21 6.41 9.75
C CYS A 56 13.42 5.91 11.19
N ASP A 57 14.58 6.16 11.80
CA ASP A 57 14.93 5.76 13.16
C ASP A 57 14.03 6.48 14.21
N THR A 58 13.34 7.55 13.82
CA THR A 58 12.43 8.31 14.70
C THR A 58 10.99 7.77 14.70
N LEU A 59 10.69 6.71 13.93
CA LEU A 59 9.34 6.19 13.73
C LEU A 59 8.87 5.21 14.82
N GLY A 60 9.71 4.97 15.83
CA GLY A 60 9.48 3.97 16.88
C GLY A 60 10.01 2.60 16.48
N SER A 61 10.40 1.80 17.49
CA SER A 61 11.20 0.58 17.31
C SER A 61 10.54 -0.50 16.46
N GLU A 62 9.21 -0.59 16.47
CA GLU A 62 8.51 -1.59 15.65
C GLU A 62 8.53 -1.22 14.16
N LEU A 63 8.26 0.04 13.84
CA LEU A 63 8.21 0.52 12.46
C LEU A 63 9.62 0.65 11.87
N GLU A 64 10.59 1.08 12.68
CA GLU A 64 12.00 1.09 12.34
C GLU A 64 12.48 -0.30 11.87
N ARG A 65 12.23 -1.36 12.66
CA ARG A 65 12.62 -2.73 12.34
C ARG A 65 12.05 -3.23 11.00
N LYS A 66 10.80 -2.88 10.69
CA LYS A 66 10.17 -3.22 9.40
C LYS A 66 10.83 -2.51 8.22
N LEU A 67 11.41 -1.33 8.45
CA LEU A 67 12.08 -0.52 7.46
C LEU A 67 13.61 -0.71 7.47
N GLU A 68 14.14 -1.70 8.18
CA GLU A 68 15.56 -2.04 8.11
C GLU A 68 15.91 -2.71 6.77
N GLN A 69 17.17 -2.55 6.35
CA GLN A 69 17.66 -3.18 5.13
C GLN A 69 17.54 -4.72 5.21
N GLY A 70 16.99 -5.34 4.16
CA GLY A 70 16.75 -6.78 4.09
C GLY A 70 15.39 -7.21 4.65
N SER A 71 14.69 -6.35 5.40
CA SER A 71 13.34 -6.64 5.88
C SER A 71 12.36 -6.80 4.72
N ARG A 72 11.44 -7.77 4.86
CA ARG A 72 10.31 -7.95 3.94
C ARG A 72 9.07 -7.31 4.56
N VAL A 73 8.36 -6.51 3.76
CA VAL A 73 7.15 -5.81 4.20
C VAL A 73 6.01 -6.04 3.22
N CYS A 74 4.80 -6.16 3.76
CA CYS A 74 3.57 -6.30 2.99
C CYS A 74 2.86 -4.95 2.88
N VAL A 75 2.60 -4.52 1.64
CA VAL A 75 1.86 -3.29 1.35
C VAL A 75 0.57 -3.65 0.62
N GLN A 76 -0.58 -3.38 1.23
CA GLN A 76 -1.88 -3.63 0.63
C GLN A 76 -2.27 -2.48 -0.31
N CYS A 77 -2.73 -2.84 -1.51
CA CYS A 77 -3.42 -1.96 -2.43
C CYS A 77 -4.92 -2.13 -2.24
N GLN A 78 -5.54 -1.13 -1.62
CA GLN A 78 -6.98 -1.07 -1.40
C GLN A 78 -7.69 -0.42 -2.57
N ASP A 79 -8.97 -0.72 -2.75
CA ASP A 79 -9.80 -0.16 -3.82
C ASP A 79 -9.76 1.37 -3.86
N ALA A 80 -9.69 2.02 -2.68
CA ALA A 80 -9.60 3.47 -2.55
C ALA A 80 -8.29 4.08 -3.08
N ALA A 81 -7.20 3.30 -3.10
CA ALA A 81 -5.87 3.73 -3.57
C ALA A 81 -5.63 3.37 -5.05
N MET A 82 -6.48 2.52 -5.65
CA MET A 82 -6.38 2.16 -7.05
C MET A 82 -6.66 3.34 -7.98
N ARG A 83 -5.99 3.37 -9.13
CA ARG A 83 -6.15 4.40 -10.15
C ARG A 83 -6.53 3.78 -11.49
N LYS A 84 -7.65 4.22 -12.07
CA LYS A 84 -8.15 3.72 -13.37
C LYS A 84 -7.11 3.81 -14.49
N HIS A 85 -6.41 4.95 -14.60
CA HIS A 85 -5.39 5.16 -15.63
C HIS A 85 -4.15 4.25 -15.49
N LEU A 86 -3.99 3.57 -14.35
CA LEU A 86 -2.94 2.58 -14.11
C LEU A 86 -3.42 1.14 -14.32
N GLY A 87 -4.65 0.95 -14.82
CA GLY A 87 -5.31 -0.35 -14.87
C GLY A 87 -5.66 -0.85 -13.48
N TYR A 88 -6.19 0.04 -12.62
CA TYR A 88 -6.60 -0.26 -11.25
C TYR A 88 -5.49 -0.82 -10.36
N ARG A 89 -4.27 -0.33 -10.58
CA ARG A 89 -3.13 -0.53 -9.68
C ARG A 89 -2.95 0.69 -8.78
N CYS A 90 -2.36 0.47 -7.61
CA CYS A 90 -1.92 1.55 -6.75
C CYS A 90 -0.67 2.24 -7.32
N HIS A 91 -0.58 3.55 -7.10
CA HIS A 91 0.62 4.30 -7.43
C HIS A 91 1.79 3.82 -6.57
N GLY A 92 2.94 3.59 -7.19
CA GLY A 92 4.11 3.04 -6.52
C GLY A 92 4.05 1.54 -6.27
N HIS A 93 3.13 0.81 -6.93
CA HIS A 93 3.17 -0.66 -6.98
C HIS A 93 4.57 -1.17 -7.36
N GLY A 94 5.28 -0.42 -8.21
CA GLY A 94 6.63 -0.74 -8.62
C GLY A 94 6.69 -1.85 -9.65
N VAL A 95 7.92 -2.23 -10.00
CA VAL A 95 8.21 -3.21 -11.05
C VAL A 95 8.99 -4.35 -10.42
N GLU A 96 8.58 -5.57 -10.72
CA GLU A 96 9.21 -6.79 -10.21
C GLU A 96 10.71 -6.80 -10.51
N GLY A 97 11.52 -7.12 -9.49
CA GLY A 97 12.98 -7.16 -9.59
C GLY A 97 13.68 -5.81 -9.76
N LYS A 98 12.96 -4.69 -9.95
CA LYS A 98 13.55 -3.35 -10.07
C LYS A 98 13.46 -2.58 -8.77
N VAL A 99 14.53 -1.86 -8.46
CA VAL A 99 14.56 -0.96 -7.31
C VAL A 99 13.66 0.26 -7.57
N THR A 100 12.67 0.45 -6.72
CA THR A 100 11.78 1.62 -6.73
C THR A 100 11.86 2.38 -5.40
N ARG A 101 11.25 3.57 -5.34
CA ARG A 101 11.31 4.46 -4.17
C ARG A 101 10.02 4.40 -3.38
N TRP A 102 10.11 4.65 -2.08
CA TRP A 102 8.97 4.75 -1.19
C TRP A 102 9.17 5.86 -0.17
N THR A 103 8.08 6.42 0.33
CA THR A 103 8.04 7.42 1.41
C THR A 103 6.96 7.04 2.41
N ALA A 104 7.30 6.99 3.69
CA ALA A 104 6.35 6.76 4.76
C ALA A 104 5.74 8.10 5.22
N LEU A 105 4.41 8.17 5.29
CA LEU A 105 3.70 9.38 5.69
C LEU A 105 3.78 9.68 7.20
N ALA A 106 4.04 8.67 8.02
CA ALA A 106 4.07 8.79 9.48
C ALA A 106 5.34 9.45 10.04
N GLY A 107 6.36 9.73 9.22
CA GLY A 107 7.64 10.28 9.68
C GLY A 107 8.08 11.47 8.85
N ASN A 108 8.58 12.52 9.50
CA ASN A 108 9.19 13.65 8.82
C ASN A 108 10.35 13.15 7.96
N SER A 109 10.11 13.06 6.65
CA SER A 109 11.11 12.64 5.65
C SER A 109 11.60 11.19 5.76
N CYS A 110 10.86 10.24 6.35
CA CYS A 110 11.25 8.81 6.23
C CYS A 110 10.93 8.29 4.82
N HIS A 111 11.97 7.86 4.12
CA HIS A 111 11.86 7.32 2.77
C HIS A 111 13.05 6.44 2.45
N GLY A 112 12.91 5.66 1.38
CA GLY A 112 13.91 4.67 1.04
C GLY A 112 13.73 4.09 -0.35
N ARG A 113 14.33 2.92 -0.52
CA ARG A 113 14.26 2.11 -1.72
C ARG A 113 13.91 0.69 -1.33
N TRP A 114 13.16 0.04 -2.19
CA TRP A 114 12.81 -1.37 -2.05
C TRP A 114 12.78 -2.03 -3.42
N VAL A 115 12.63 -3.34 -3.43
CA VAL A 115 12.37 -4.12 -4.65
C VAL A 115 11.11 -4.93 -4.44
N ARG A 116 10.22 -4.92 -5.44
CA ARG A 116 9.04 -5.78 -5.44
C ARG A 116 9.49 -7.22 -5.64
N ARG A 117 9.08 -8.10 -4.74
CA ARG A 117 9.37 -9.54 -4.76
C ARG A 117 8.19 -10.33 -5.28
N GLU A 118 7.03 -10.21 -4.63
CA GLU A 118 5.85 -11.00 -4.98
C GLU A 118 4.55 -10.17 -4.88
N GLN A 119 3.46 -10.70 -5.42
CA GLN A 119 2.11 -10.17 -5.27
C GLN A 119 1.15 -11.31 -4.92
N TYR A 120 0.26 -11.06 -3.96
CA TYR A 120 -0.73 -12.01 -3.47
C TYR A 120 -2.11 -11.37 -3.36
N THR A 121 -3.17 -12.17 -3.33
CA THR A 121 -4.52 -11.69 -3.01
C THR A 121 -4.65 -11.36 -1.52
N HIS A 122 -4.01 -12.15 -0.64
CA HIS A 122 -3.95 -11.95 0.80
C HIS A 122 -2.50 -11.75 1.26
N CYS A 123 -2.26 -10.92 2.28
CA CYS A 123 -0.90 -10.61 2.71
C CYS A 123 -0.23 -11.80 3.43
N PRO A 124 0.95 -12.26 2.99
CA PRO A 124 1.63 -13.40 3.61
C PRO A 124 2.50 -13.04 4.83
N CYS A 125 2.73 -11.75 5.12
CA CYS A 125 3.71 -11.34 6.13
C CYS A 125 3.30 -11.68 7.57
N HIS A 126 2.00 -11.87 7.82
CA HIS A 126 1.45 -12.20 9.13
C HIS A 126 0.49 -13.38 8.98
N ALA A 127 0.46 -14.29 9.96
CA ALA A 127 -0.45 -15.43 9.95
C ALA A 127 -1.93 -15.03 9.89
N THR A 128 -2.25 -13.83 10.37
CA THR A 128 -3.57 -13.20 10.34
C THR A 128 -3.95 -12.59 8.99
N GLY A 129 -3.03 -12.53 8.03
CA GLY A 129 -3.28 -11.94 6.71
C GLY A 129 -3.25 -10.40 6.68
N HIS A 130 -2.89 -9.74 7.78
CA HIS A 130 -2.82 -8.28 7.84
C HIS A 130 -1.56 -7.75 7.12
N PRO A 131 -1.63 -6.60 6.43
CA PRO A 131 -0.46 -5.92 5.89
C PRO A 131 0.33 -5.18 6.96
N ASP A 132 1.58 -4.82 6.64
CA ASP A 132 2.36 -3.84 7.42
C ASP A 132 1.96 -2.40 7.08
N PHE A 133 1.67 -2.16 5.79
CA PHE A 133 1.36 -0.86 5.24
C PHE A 133 0.22 -0.90 4.23
N ILE A 134 -0.34 0.26 3.94
CA ILE A 134 -1.26 0.49 2.81
C ILE A 134 -0.69 1.54 1.87
N PHE A 135 -1.01 1.40 0.57
CA PHE A 135 -0.81 2.49 -0.40
C PHE A 135 -1.82 3.63 -0.18
N VAL A 136 -1.43 4.85 -0.58
CA VAL A 136 -2.26 6.07 -0.47
C VAL A 136 -2.52 6.71 -1.83
#